data_AF-A0A8H6Z2N5-F1
#
_entry.id   AF-A0A8H6Z2N5-F1
#
_cell.length_a   1.000
_cell.length_b   1.000
_cell.length_c   1.000
_cell.angle_alpha   90.00
_cell.angle_beta   90.00
_cell.angle_gamma   90.00
#
_symmetry.space_group_name_H-M   'P 1'
#
loop_
_entity.id
_entity.type
_entity.pdbx_description
1 polymer ?
#
loop_
_entity_poly.entity_id
_entity_poly.type
_entity_poly.pdbx_seq_one_letter_code
_entity_poly.pdbx_strand_id
1 'polypeptide(L)'
;MRFFVDIILALAILGGAAFSRPIQVADETTMRVWSAPELTTTQCFAQHAAFASDCASLLTNPSTTADWTNVAPLEVSPVFKPFCSGNCCIFTDTPDMPIEDLVSAGSTLMGCLQPVNGLLNGVIKLESGGSVCMADLTGTNSCF
;
A
#
# COMPACT_ATOMS: atom_id res chain seq x y z
N MET A 1 2.06 55.84 -15.17
CA MET A 1 3.14 56.01 -16.18
C MET A 1 3.93 54.70 -16.15
N ARG A 2 3.55 53.66 -16.93
CA ARG A 2 3.93 53.35 -18.33
C ARG A 2 5.42 53.55 -18.61
N PHE A 3 6.09 52.46 -19.05
CA PHE A 3 7.22 52.28 -19.99
C PHE A 3 7.93 50.96 -19.57
N PHE A 4 7.65 49.76 -20.11
CA PHE A 4 7.92 49.21 -21.46
C PHE A 4 9.33 49.53 -22.00
N VAL A 5 10.18 48.50 -22.16
CA VAL A 5 11.22 48.26 -23.22
C VAL A 5 11.78 46.83 -23.00
N ASP A 6 11.31 45.80 -23.74
CA ASP A 6 11.96 45.09 -24.89
C ASP A 6 12.96 43.98 -24.45
N ILE A 7 12.73 42.67 -24.60
CA ILE A 7 12.58 41.76 -25.78
C ILE A 7 13.76 41.83 -26.78
N ILE A 8 14.64 40.81 -26.77
CA ILE A 8 15.25 40.03 -27.91
C ILE A 8 15.90 38.77 -27.27
N LEU A 9 15.33 37.56 -27.34
CA LEU A 9 15.41 36.52 -28.40
C LEU A 9 16.78 35.81 -28.57
N ALA A 10 16.85 34.55 -28.14
CA ALA A 10 17.57 33.44 -28.80
C ALA A 10 17.09 32.09 -28.18
N LEU A 11 16.02 31.49 -28.73
CA LEU A 11 16.01 30.29 -29.59
C LEU A 11 16.59 28.99 -28.98
N ALA A 12 15.64 28.17 -28.50
CA ALA A 12 15.51 26.72 -28.47
C ALA A 12 16.67 25.80 -28.93
N ILE A 13 16.96 24.77 -28.14
CA ILE A 13 17.04 23.38 -28.62
C ILE A 13 16.30 22.44 -27.66
N LEU A 14 15.50 21.57 -28.28
CA LEU A 14 14.64 20.51 -27.77
C LEU A 14 15.35 19.51 -26.82
N GLY A 15 14.63 19.05 -25.79
CA GLY A 15 14.97 17.85 -25.02
C GLY A 15 14.08 17.72 -23.80
N GLY A 16 13.15 16.76 -23.84
CA GLY A 16 12.08 16.60 -22.85
C GLY A 16 12.51 16.12 -21.46
N ALA A 17 11.46 15.92 -20.65
CA ALA A 17 11.42 15.49 -19.24
C ALA A 17 11.55 16.62 -18.21
N ALA A 18 10.39 17.19 -17.89
CA ALA A 18 10.13 17.87 -16.64
C ALA A 18 10.37 16.91 -15.45
N PHE A 19 11.45 17.12 -14.71
CA PHE A 19 11.58 16.64 -13.32
C PHE A 19 11.63 17.86 -12.41
N SER A 20 10.45 18.40 -12.11
CA SER A 20 10.29 19.33 -10.98
C SER A 20 10.50 18.55 -9.69
N ARG A 21 11.72 18.58 -9.13
CA ARG A 21 11.98 18.22 -7.74
C ARG A 21 12.12 19.49 -6.90
N PRO A 22 11.17 19.77 -6.01
CA PRO A 22 11.44 20.40 -4.72
C PRO A 22 11.08 19.40 -3.61
N ILE A 23 11.64 19.35 -2.41
CA ILE A 23 12.59 20.14 -1.64
C ILE A 23 13.00 19.15 -0.51
N GLN A 24 14.29 19.04 -0.18
CA GLN A 24 14.73 18.32 1.02
C GLN A 24 14.65 19.29 2.20
N VAL A 25 13.71 19.10 3.12
CA VAL A 25 13.82 19.65 4.48
C VAL A 25 14.13 18.47 5.39
N ALA A 26 15.40 18.37 5.77
CA ALA A 26 15.83 17.57 6.90
C ALA A 26 15.60 18.41 8.17
N ASP A 27 14.78 17.90 9.09
CA ASP A 27 14.78 18.35 10.48
C ASP A 27 15.02 17.12 11.38
N GLU A 28 15.99 17.27 12.26
CA GLU A 28 16.75 16.22 12.92
C GLU A 28 16.14 15.95 14.30
N THR A 29 15.31 14.90 14.42
CA THR A 29 15.02 14.29 15.73
C THR A 29 14.75 12.80 15.55
N THR A 30 15.82 12.00 15.45
CA THR A 30 15.86 10.54 15.69
C THR A 30 14.56 9.78 15.40
N MET A 31 14.08 9.83 14.16
CA MET A 31 13.19 8.78 13.66
C MET A 31 14.10 7.60 13.34
N ARG A 32 13.85 6.45 13.96
CA ARG A 32 14.25 5.19 13.33
C ARG A 32 13.51 5.16 12.01
N VAL A 33 14.20 5.53 10.93
CA VAL A 33 13.75 5.24 9.58
C VAL A 33 13.80 3.72 9.49
N TRP A 34 12.69 3.09 9.86
CA TRP A 34 12.39 1.77 9.36
C TRP A 34 12.23 1.99 7.87
N SER A 35 13.25 1.60 7.11
CA SER A 35 13.13 1.49 5.66
C SER A 35 12.05 0.42 5.44
N ALA A 36 10.81 0.89 5.29
CA ALA A 36 9.71 0.07 4.81
C ALA A 36 10.18 -0.59 3.50
N PRO A 37 9.86 -1.87 3.24
CA PRO A 37 10.18 -2.48 1.96
C PRO A 37 9.66 -1.56 0.85
N GLU A 38 10.51 -1.26 -0.15
CA GLU A 38 10.05 -0.50 -1.32
C GLU A 38 8.88 -1.26 -1.96
N LEU A 39 7.79 -0.55 -2.22
CA LEU A 39 6.51 -1.11 -2.64
C LEU A 39 6.39 -0.90 -4.14
N THR A 40 6.38 -1.98 -4.92
CA THR A 40 6.49 -1.84 -6.38
C THR A 40 5.18 -1.42 -7.03
N THR A 41 4.05 -1.99 -6.59
CA THR A 41 2.74 -1.81 -7.22
C THR A 41 1.62 -2.05 -6.21
N THR A 42 0.79 -1.02 -6.02
CA THR A 42 -0.46 -1.09 -5.24
C THR A 42 -1.65 -1.05 -6.19
N GLN A 43 -2.60 -1.96 -6.02
CA GLN A 43 -3.85 -1.99 -6.78
C GLN A 43 -5.03 -1.98 -5.80
N CYS A 44 -5.99 -1.11 -6.03
CA CYS A 44 -7.19 -0.99 -5.19
C CYS A 44 -8.40 -1.59 -5.91
N PHE A 45 -9.25 -2.30 -5.17
CA PHE A 45 -10.43 -2.97 -5.69
C PHE A 45 -11.71 -2.53 -4.97
N ALA A 46 -12.87 -2.81 -5.57
CA ALA A 46 -14.18 -2.48 -5.00
C ALA A 46 -14.98 -3.68 -4.48
N GLN A 47 -14.60 -4.90 -4.86
CA GLN A 47 -15.26 -6.12 -4.38
C GLN A 47 -14.61 -6.58 -3.07
N HIS A 48 -15.33 -7.33 -2.24
CA HIS A 48 -14.82 -7.93 -1.00
C HIS A 48 -14.07 -6.96 -0.07
N ALA A 49 -14.58 -5.73 0.01
CA ALA A 49 -13.92 -4.65 0.71
C ALA A 49 -14.27 -4.66 2.21
N ALA A 50 -13.25 -4.53 3.04
CA ALA A 50 -13.37 -4.49 4.49
C ALA A 50 -13.64 -3.07 4.98
N PHE A 51 -14.24 -2.93 6.17
CA PHE A 51 -14.39 -1.61 6.80
C PHE A 51 -13.03 -1.07 7.23
N ALA A 52 -12.75 0.18 6.88
CA ALA A 52 -11.49 0.82 7.23
C ALA A 52 -11.23 0.92 8.73
N SER A 53 -12.30 1.03 9.54
CA SER A 53 -12.21 1.00 11.00
C SER A 53 -11.67 -0.32 11.54
N ASP A 54 -12.08 -1.43 10.94
CA ASP A 54 -11.68 -2.78 11.35
C ASP A 54 -10.22 -3.01 10.96
N CYS A 55 -9.83 -2.54 9.77
CA CYS A 55 -8.45 -2.60 9.30
C CYS A 55 -7.51 -1.72 10.13
N ALA A 56 -7.92 -0.49 10.46
CA ALA A 56 -7.15 0.39 11.34
C ALA A 56 -6.96 -0.24 12.73
N SER A 57 -8.00 -0.92 13.26
CA SER A 57 -7.92 -1.63 14.53
C SER A 57 -6.94 -2.81 14.47
N LEU A 58 -6.96 -3.56 13.36
CA LEU A 58 -6.01 -4.65 13.09
C LEU A 58 -4.56 -4.14 13.07
N LEU A 59 -4.30 -3.04 12.36
CA LEU A 59 -2.94 -2.48 12.22
C LEU A 59 -2.43 -1.83 13.51
N THR A 60 -3.33 -1.29 14.34
CA THR A 60 -2.96 -0.68 15.61
C THR A 60 -2.56 -1.71 16.66
N ASN A 61 -3.19 -2.89 16.63
CA ASN A 61 -2.89 -3.98 17.56
C ASN A 61 -2.88 -5.32 16.80
N PRO A 62 -1.84 -5.57 15.98
CA PRO A 62 -1.74 -6.82 15.24
C PRO A 62 -1.53 -7.97 16.22
N SER A 63 -2.10 -9.14 15.90
CA SER A 63 -1.81 -10.36 16.66
C SER A 63 -0.31 -10.63 16.60
N THR A 64 0.28 -11.05 17.73
CA THR A 64 1.67 -11.51 17.76
C THR A 64 1.83 -12.92 17.19
N THR A 65 0.73 -13.64 17.00
CA THR A 65 0.69 -14.98 16.42
C THR A 65 -0.07 -14.92 15.11
N ALA A 66 0.63 -15.15 14.00
CA ALA A 66 0.05 -15.24 12.66
C ALA A 66 -0.53 -16.64 12.41
N ASP A 67 -1.70 -16.69 11.75
CA ASP A 67 -2.30 -17.93 11.24
C ASP A 67 -1.87 -18.19 9.79
N TRP A 68 -0.98 -19.16 9.60
CA TRP A 68 -0.47 -19.57 8.29
C TRP A 68 -1.29 -20.71 7.66
N THR A 69 -2.54 -20.88 8.08
CA THR A 69 -3.45 -21.82 7.42
C THR A 69 -3.70 -21.38 5.98
N ASN A 70 -3.47 -22.29 5.03
CA ASN A 70 -3.82 -22.06 3.64
C ASN A 70 -5.35 -22.01 3.52
N VAL A 71 -5.86 -20.88 3.05
CA VAL A 71 -7.29 -20.61 2.87
C VAL A 71 -7.70 -20.65 1.39
N ALA A 72 -6.76 -20.90 0.49
CA ALA A 72 -7.04 -21.01 -0.93
C ALA A 72 -7.80 -22.32 -1.24
N PRO A 73 -8.76 -22.32 -2.18
CA PRO A 73 -9.36 -23.55 -2.68
C PRO A 73 -8.31 -24.52 -3.27
N LEU A 74 -8.66 -25.79 -3.43
CA LEU A 74 -7.77 -26.77 -4.05
C LEU A 74 -7.41 -26.33 -5.49
N GLU A 75 -6.16 -26.54 -5.91
CA GLU A 75 -5.61 -26.24 -7.25
C GLU A 75 -5.25 -24.77 -7.58
N VAL A 76 -5.40 -23.85 -6.63
CA VAL A 76 -4.86 -22.48 -6.77
C VAL A 76 -3.57 -22.29 -5.98
N SER A 77 -2.82 -21.23 -6.32
CA SER A 77 -1.66 -20.78 -5.55
C SER A 77 -2.04 -20.64 -4.07
N PRO A 78 -1.16 -21.04 -3.13
CA PRO A 78 -1.47 -20.96 -1.72
C PRO A 78 -1.71 -19.51 -1.32
N VAL A 79 -2.73 -19.30 -0.49
CA VAL A 79 -3.08 -18.00 0.09
C VAL A 79 -3.22 -18.20 1.58
N PHE A 80 -2.49 -17.39 2.34
CA PHE A 80 -2.45 -17.43 3.78
C PHE A 80 -3.19 -16.24 4.35
N LYS A 81 -3.75 -16.41 5.56
CA LYS A 81 -4.55 -15.39 6.24
C LYS A 81 -3.98 -15.14 7.65
N PRO A 82 -2.80 -14.51 7.75
CA PRO A 82 -2.09 -14.35 9.02
C PRO A 82 -2.88 -13.58 10.06
N PHE A 83 -3.65 -12.56 9.65
CA PHE A 83 -4.36 -11.67 10.58
C PHE A 83 -5.78 -11.36 10.12
N CYS A 84 -6.70 -11.35 11.08
CA CYS A 84 -8.04 -10.82 10.91
C CYS A 84 -8.51 -10.10 12.19
N SER A 85 -9.27 -9.03 12.02
CA SER A 85 -9.93 -8.30 13.09
C SER A 85 -11.24 -7.74 12.54
N GLY A 86 -12.37 -8.05 13.20
CA GLY A 86 -13.69 -7.70 12.68
C GLY A 86 -13.89 -8.25 11.26
N ASN A 87 -14.28 -7.39 10.33
CA ASN A 87 -14.45 -7.73 8.92
C ASN A 87 -13.18 -7.48 8.06
N CYS A 88 -12.03 -7.17 8.67
CA CYS A 88 -10.80 -6.94 7.92
C CYS A 88 -9.79 -8.07 8.11
N CYS A 89 -9.22 -8.54 7.01
CA CYS A 89 -8.17 -9.56 7.00
C CYS A 89 -7.01 -9.13 6.12
N ILE A 90 -5.80 -9.53 6.54
CA ILE A 90 -4.60 -9.48 5.72
C ILE A 90 -4.38 -10.87 5.13
N PHE A 91 -4.22 -10.92 3.81
CA PHE A 91 -3.89 -12.12 3.05
C PHE A 91 -2.50 -11.98 2.43
N THR A 92 -1.82 -13.09 2.23
CA THR A 92 -0.53 -13.13 1.53
C THR A 92 -0.36 -14.43 0.76
N ASP A 93 0.34 -14.39 -0.36
CA ASP A 93 0.75 -15.59 -1.12
C ASP A 93 2.03 -16.24 -0.57
N THR A 94 2.65 -15.61 0.43
CA THR A 94 3.96 -15.97 0.97
C THR A 94 3.84 -16.37 2.44
N PRO A 95 4.16 -17.62 2.81
CA PRO A 95 4.12 -18.07 4.19
C PRO A 95 5.26 -17.45 5.00
N ASP A 96 5.07 -17.34 6.31
CA ASP A 96 6.08 -16.86 7.27
C ASP A 96 6.64 -15.46 6.98
N MET A 97 5.89 -14.63 6.23
CA MET A 97 6.23 -13.23 6.01
C MET A 97 6.34 -12.50 7.36
N PRO A 98 7.37 -11.65 7.56
CA PRO A 98 7.52 -10.89 8.79
C PRO A 98 6.25 -10.08 9.11
N ILE A 99 5.87 -10.07 10.39
CA ILE A 99 4.69 -9.34 10.85
C ILE A 99 4.84 -7.85 10.53
N GLU A 100 6.04 -7.29 10.67
CA GLU A 100 6.29 -5.90 10.30
C GLU A 100 6.00 -5.59 8.83
N ASP A 101 6.30 -6.51 7.91
CA ASP A 101 6.07 -6.32 6.47
C ASP A 101 4.58 -6.38 6.16
N LEU A 102 3.85 -7.30 6.80
CA LEU A 102 2.39 -7.39 6.70
C LEU A 102 1.72 -6.11 7.21
N VAL A 103 2.17 -5.57 8.35
CA VAL A 103 1.62 -4.34 8.94
C VAL A 103 1.99 -3.11 8.10
N SER A 104 3.22 -3.04 7.59
CA SER A 104 3.68 -1.96 6.70
C SER A 104 2.90 -1.95 5.39
N ALA A 105 2.75 -3.12 4.75
CA ALA A 105 1.95 -3.31 3.56
C ALA A 105 0.48 -2.94 3.80
N GLY A 106 -0.10 -3.44 4.89
CA GLY A 106 -1.47 -3.11 5.27
C GLY A 106 -1.68 -1.62 5.55
N SER A 107 -0.72 -0.96 6.19
CA SER A 107 -0.75 0.50 6.41
C SER A 107 -0.73 1.28 5.10
N THR A 108 -0.02 0.79 4.09
CA THR A 108 -0.04 1.39 2.75
C THR A 108 -1.39 1.15 2.06
N LEU A 109 -1.98 -0.04 2.23
CA LEU A 109 -3.28 -0.38 1.68
C LEU A 109 -4.44 0.42 2.28
N MET A 110 -4.27 1.07 3.43
CA MET A 110 -5.22 2.08 3.92
C MET A 110 -5.40 3.24 2.94
N GLY A 111 -4.43 3.49 2.04
CA GLY A 111 -4.55 4.44 0.94
C GLY A 111 -5.59 4.04 -0.13
N CYS A 112 -6.03 2.78 -0.16
CA CYS A 112 -7.11 2.29 -1.02
C CYS A 112 -8.52 2.58 -0.46
N LEU A 113 -8.62 3.37 0.61
CA LEU A 113 -9.88 3.77 1.19
C LEU A 113 -10.80 4.43 0.15
N GLN A 114 -11.99 3.87 0.01
CA GLN A 114 -13.06 4.42 -0.79
C GLN A 114 -13.87 5.41 0.06
N PRO A 115 -13.81 6.72 -0.21
CA PRO A 115 -14.43 7.73 0.64
C PRO A 115 -15.97 7.68 0.63
N VAL A 116 -16.56 7.02 -0.37
CA VAL A 116 -18.01 6.95 -0.58
C VAL A 116 -18.72 5.95 0.32
N ASN A 117 -18.02 4.91 0.78
CA ASN A 117 -18.59 3.80 1.55
C ASN A 117 -17.75 3.40 2.77
N GLY A 118 -16.56 4.00 2.96
CA GLY A 118 -15.66 3.69 4.07
C GLY A 118 -15.04 2.29 3.98
N LEU A 119 -15.07 1.69 2.78
CA LEU A 119 -14.52 0.37 2.53
C LEU A 119 -13.14 0.46 1.91
N LEU A 120 -12.32 -0.57 2.10
CA LEU A 120 -11.06 -0.72 1.41
C LEU A 120 -10.86 -2.16 0.95
N ASN A 121 -10.34 -2.30 -0.25
CA ASN A 121 -9.68 -3.50 -0.72
C ASN A 121 -8.47 -3.07 -1.54
N GLY A 122 -7.34 -3.71 -1.32
CA GLY A 122 -6.25 -3.63 -2.25
C GLY A 122 -5.21 -4.72 -2.05
N VAL A 123 -4.36 -4.87 -3.06
CA VAL A 123 -3.18 -5.72 -3.05
C VAL A 123 -1.94 -4.88 -3.32
N ILE A 124 -0.84 -5.27 -2.69
CA ILE A 124 0.45 -4.64 -2.85
C ILE A 124 1.51 -5.70 -3.04
N LYS A 125 2.38 -5.52 -4.04
CA LYS A 125 3.53 -6.40 -4.28
C LYS A 125 4.77 -5.85 -3.60
N LEU A 126 5.41 -6.69 -2.81
CA LEU A 126 6.63 -6.35 -2.09
C LEU A 126 7.86 -6.60 -2.96
N GLU A 127 8.88 -5.75 -2.85
CA GLU A 127 10.16 -5.96 -3.55
C GLU A 127 10.92 -7.20 -3.07
N SER A 128 10.74 -7.58 -1.82
CA SER A 128 11.29 -8.81 -1.23
C SER A 128 10.73 -10.10 -1.86
N GLY A 129 9.71 -9.97 -2.72
CA GLY A 129 8.91 -11.07 -3.22
C GLY A 129 7.66 -11.26 -2.36
N GLY A 130 6.61 -11.74 -3.02
CA GLY A 130 5.30 -11.93 -2.42
C GLY A 130 4.38 -10.73 -2.55
N SER A 131 3.13 -10.97 -2.20
CA SER A 131 2.04 -10.04 -2.37
C SER A 131 1.18 -10.03 -1.11
N VAL A 132 0.83 -8.85 -0.62
CA VAL A 132 -0.04 -8.66 0.55
C VAL A 132 -1.33 -8.04 0.09
N CYS A 133 -2.46 -8.58 0.54
CA CYS A 133 -3.78 -8.06 0.25
C CYS A 133 -4.52 -7.75 1.55
N MET A 134 -5.38 -6.74 1.51
CA MET A 134 -6.28 -6.41 2.60
C MET A 134 -7.70 -6.40 2.08
N ALA A 135 -8.54 -7.28 2.61
CA ALA A 135 -9.89 -7.51 2.13
C ALA A 135 -10.77 -8.07 3.27
N ASP A 136 -12.05 -8.30 2.99
CA ASP A 136 -12.92 -9.00 3.93
C ASP A 136 -12.62 -10.50 4.03
N LEU A 137 -13.29 -11.20 4.97
CA LEU A 137 -13.11 -12.65 5.21
C LEU A 137 -13.36 -13.53 3.98
N THR A 138 -14.08 -13.03 2.98
CA THR A 138 -14.43 -13.73 1.73
C THR A 138 -13.56 -13.30 0.55
N GLY A 139 -12.68 -12.32 0.75
CA GLY A 139 -11.83 -11.72 -0.28
C GLY A 139 -10.65 -12.57 -0.77
N THR A 140 -10.48 -13.80 -0.25
CA THR A 140 -9.36 -14.68 -0.61
C THR A 140 -9.15 -14.83 -2.12
N ASN A 141 -10.25 -14.95 -2.89
CA ASN A 141 -10.21 -15.11 -4.36
C ASN A 141 -10.14 -13.78 -5.13
N SER A 142 -10.25 -12.65 -4.44
CA SER A 142 -10.18 -11.31 -5.04
C SER A 142 -8.80 -10.67 -4.90
N CYS A 143 -7.99 -11.24 -4.02
CA CYS A 143 -6.64 -10.79 -3.72
C CYS A 143 -5.60 -11.32 -4.71
N PHE A 144 -5.83 -12.50 -5.30
CA PHE A 144 -4.87 -13.25 -6.13
C PHE A 144 -5.54 -13.98 -7.29
#